data_AF-A0A3R8QKB0-F1
#
_entry.id   AF-A0A3R8QKB0-F1
#
_cell.length_a   1.000
_cell.length_b   1.000
_cell.length_c   1.000
_cell.angle_alpha   90.00
_cell.angle_beta   90.00
_cell.angle_gamma   90.00
#
_symmetry.space_group_name_H-M   'P 1'
#
loop_
_entity.id
_entity.type
_entity.pdbx_description
1 polymer ?
#
loop_
_entity_poly.entity_id
_entity_poly.type
_entity_poly.pdbx_seq_one_letter_code
_entity_poly.pdbx_strand_id
1 'polypeptide(L)'
;MMGGRYDLGVRVAAVELLVDGLRGGLSISSAAHDVYDRFGVAQQTVIAWARQDGWVLRPSFSDFADARDEIIRLRAECRAKNAEIARLRALRGRLPDDRSGV
;
A
#
# COMPACT_ATOMS: atom_id res chain seq x y z
N MET A 1 8.28 -1.10 -19.62
CA MET A 1 7.80 -0.09 -18.63
C MET A 1 6.90 0.88 -19.37
N MET A 2 5.59 0.79 -19.19
CA MET A 2 4.61 1.69 -19.83
C MET A 2 4.64 3.06 -19.14
N GLY A 3 5.56 3.92 -19.57
CA GLY A 3 5.50 5.36 -19.32
C GLY A 3 4.59 6.02 -20.34
N GLY A 4 3.30 5.67 -20.33
CA GLY A 4 2.30 6.45 -21.06
C GLY A 4 2.20 7.80 -20.35
N ARG A 5 2.58 8.89 -21.03
CA ARG A 5 2.33 10.24 -20.51
C ARG A 5 0.82 10.36 -20.37
N TYR A 6 0.32 10.38 -19.13
CA TYR A 6 -1.07 10.69 -18.87
C TYR A 6 -1.40 12.02 -19.56
N ASP A 7 -2.54 12.06 -20.24
CA ASP A 7 -3.06 13.30 -20.80
C ASP A 7 -3.25 14.34 -19.69
N LEU A 8 -3.07 15.62 -20.02
CA LEU A 8 -3.19 16.71 -19.05
C LEU A 8 -4.58 16.71 -18.39
N GLY A 9 -5.63 16.35 -19.14
CA GLY A 9 -6.98 16.22 -18.60
C GLY A 9 -7.10 15.13 -17.53
N VAL A 10 -6.41 14.00 -17.70
CA VAL A 10 -6.39 12.91 -16.71
C VAL A 10 -5.66 13.35 -15.44
N ARG A 11 -4.53 14.06 -15.57
CA ARG A 11 -3.81 14.59 -14.41
C ARG A 11 -4.70 15.51 -13.58
N VAL A 12 -5.35 16.50 -14.21
CA VAL A 12 -6.18 17.47 -13.51
C VAL A 12 -7.36 16.77 -12.83
N ALA A 13 -8.10 15.93 -13.55
CA ALA A 13 -9.25 15.21 -13.01
C ALA A 13 -8.86 14.26 -11.85
N ALA A 14 -7.70 13.61 -11.93
CA ALA A 14 -7.20 12.75 -10.86
C ALA A 14 -6.85 13.55 -9.60
N VAL A 15 -6.22 14.72 -9.74
CA VAL A 15 -5.90 15.59 -8.59
C VAL A 15 -7.16 16.18 -7.99
N GLU A 16 -8.13 16.61 -8.80
CA GLU A 16 -9.42 17.12 -8.32
C GLU A 16 -10.17 16.05 -7.52
N LEU A 17 -10.27 14.83 -8.04
CA LEU A 17 -10.91 13.72 -7.34
C LEU A 17 -10.21 13.40 -6.01
N LEU A 18 -8.87 13.41 -5.99
CA LEU A 18 -8.10 13.23 -4.75
C LEU A 18 -8.46 14.31 -3.73
N VAL A 19 -8.43 15.58 -4.14
CA VAL A 19 -8.66 16.72 -3.25
C VAL A 19 -10.09 16.75 -2.73
N ASP A 20 -11.07 16.42 -3.56
CA ASP A 20 -12.47 16.35 -3.16
C ASP A 20 -12.73 15.22 -2.17
N GLY A 21 -12.10 14.05 -2.37
CA GLY A 21 -12.13 12.96 -1.38
C GLY A 21 -11.57 13.40 -0.02
N LEU A 22 -10.43 14.08 -0.02
CA LEU A 22 -9.82 14.62 1.21
C LEU A 22 -10.69 15.67 1.90
N ARG A 23 -11.33 16.56 1.14
CA ARG A 23 -12.31 17.53 1.67
C ARG A 23 -13.54 16.83 2.25
N GLY A 24 -13.93 15.70 1.67
CA GLY A 24 -14.98 14.82 2.18
C GLY A 24 -14.59 14.01 3.43
N GLY A 25 -13.34 14.12 3.91
CA GLY A 25 -12.86 13.45 5.12
C GLY A 25 -12.26 12.06 4.89
N LEU A 26 -12.08 11.64 3.62
CA LEU A 26 -11.36 10.41 3.32
C LEU A 26 -9.89 10.53 3.74
N SER A 27 -9.29 9.38 4.07
CA SER A 27 -7.84 9.29 4.15
C SER A 27 -7.20 9.50 2.78
N ILE A 28 -5.94 9.90 2.76
CA ILE A 28 -5.12 10.02 1.55
C ILE A 28 -5.07 8.68 0.82
N SER A 29 -4.99 7.57 1.55
CA SER A 29 -4.98 6.23 0.95
C SER A 29 -6.31 5.90 0.27
N SER A 30 -7.44 6.17 0.92
CA SER A 30 -8.77 5.92 0.34
C SER A 30 -9.05 6.81 -0.86
N ALA A 31 -8.79 8.11 -0.76
CA ALA A 31 -8.99 9.03 -1.86
C ALA A 31 -8.08 8.71 -3.07
N ALA A 32 -6.84 8.25 -2.82
CA ALA A 32 -5.95 7.81 -3.88
C ALA A 32 -6.37 6.45 -4.50
N HIS A 33 -7.06 5.60 -3.74
CA HIS A 33 -7.64 4.37 -4.26
C HIS A 33 -8.77 4.67 -5.24
N ASP A 34 -9.65 5.61 -4.92
CA ASP A 34 -10.72 6.07 -5.82
C ASP A 34 -10.16 6.62 -7.15
N VAL A 35 -9.03 7.34 -7.08
CA VAL A 35 -8.31 7.81 -8.26
C VAL A 35 -7.77 6.65 -9.09
N TYR A 36 -7.19 5.63 -8.44
CA TYR A 36 -6.68 4.45 -9.12
C TYR A 36 -7.80 3.69 -9.84
N ASP A 37 -8.93 3.46 -9.16
CA ASP A 37 -10.06 2.74 -9.73
C ASP A 37 -10.65 3.46 -10.95
N ARG A 38 -10.69 4.79 -10.92
CA ARG A 38 -11.27 5.58 -12.01
C ARG A 38 -10.31 5.84 -13.18
N PHE A 39 -9.04 6.07 -12.90
CA PHE A 39 -8.07 6.58 -13.89
C PHE A 39 -6.85 5.68 -14.10
N GLY A 40 -6.69 4.61 -13.32
CA GLY A 40 -5.50 3.75 -13.31
C GLY A 40 -4.24 4.45 -12.80
N VAL A 41 -4.37 5.65 -12.23
CA VAL A 41 -3.23 6.44 -11.75
C VAL A 41 -2.80 5.90 -10.39
N ALA A 42 -1.54 5.46 -10.31
CA ALA A 42 -0.97 4.97 -9.06
C ALA A 42 -0.96 6.06 -7.98
N GLN A 43 -1.19 5.66 -6.73
CA GLN A 43 -1.26 6.56 -5.56
C GLN A 43 -0.07 7.53 -5.47
N GLN A 44 1.16 7.01 -5.58
CA GLN A 44 2.37 7.84 -5.52
C GLN A 44 2.42 8.89 -6.63
N THR A 45 1.84 8.61 -7.79
CA THR A 45 1.82 9.51 -8.93
C THR A 45 0.83 10.65 -8.71
N VAL A 46 -0.40 10.36 -8.30
CA VAL A 46 -1.39 11.42 -8.04
C VAL A 46 -0.99 12.29 -6.84
N ILE A 47 -0.40 11.69 -5.80
CA ILE A 47 0.16 12.43 -4.65
C ILE A 47 1.27 13.39 -5.10
N ALA A 48 2.14 12.94 -6.00
CA ALA A 48 3.20 13.79 -6.55
C ALA A 48 2.64 14.95 -7.37
N TRP A 49 1.63 14.71 -8.20
CA TRP A 49 0.97 15.77 -8.96
C TRP A 49 0.29 16.80 -8.06
N ALA A 50 -0.49 16.34 -7.07
CA ALA A 50 -1.14 17.25 -6.13
C ALA A 50 -0.13 18.16 -5.41
N ARG A 51 1.02 17.61 -5.00
CA ARG A 51 2.11 18.41 -4.40
C ARG A 51 2.75 19.40 -5.38
N GLN A 52 2.95 18.99 -6.64
CA GLN A 52 3.45 19.89 -7.68
C GLN A 52 2.48 21.04 -7.96
N ASP A 53 1.17 20.79 -7.82
CA ASP A 53 0.11 21.77 -7.99
C ASP A 53 -0.09 22.64 -6.73
N GLY A 54 0.73 22.45 -5.70
CA GLY A 54 0.76 23.28 -4.47
C GLY A 54 -0.10 22.78 -3.33
N TRP A 55 -0.72 21.59 -3.44
CA TRP A 55 -1.54 21.03 -2.36
C TRP A 55 -0.68 20.47 -1.22
N VAL A 56 -1.00 20.90 0.00
CA VAL A 56 -0.43 20.33 1.22
C VAL A 56 -1.32 19.18 1.70
N LEU A 57 -0.89 17.95 1.43
CA LEU A 57 -1.57 16.75 1.88
C LEU A 57 -1.22 16.47 3.35
N ARG A 58 -2.07 16.93 4.26
CA ARG A 58 -1.91 16.67 5.70
C ARG A 58 -2.59 15.35 6.06
N PRO A 59 -1.88 14.42 6.73
CA PRO A 59 -2.51 13.25 7.32
C PRO A 59 -3.64 13.66 8.26
N SER A 60 -4.79 13.09 8.02
CA SER A 60 -6.02 13.21 8.81
C SER A 60 -6.08 12.12 9.88
N PHE A 61 -7.09 12.18 10.76
CA PHE A 61 -7.32 11.11 11.74
C PHE A 61 -7.62 9.76 11.07
N SER A 62 -8.32 9.77 9.92
CA SER A 62 -8.59 8.58 9.12
C SER A 62 -7.30 7.97 8.57
N ASP A 63 -6.29 8.77 8.18
CA ASP A 63 -4.97 8.25 7.78
C ASP A 63 -4.27 7.47 8.92
N PHE A 64 -4.42 7.93 10.17
CA PHE A 64 -3.85 7.22 11.32
C PHE A 64 -4.63 5.93 11.66
N ALA A 65 -5.94 5.92 11.46
CA ALA A 65 -6.77 4.73 11.61
C ALA A 65 -6.35 3.65 10.60
N ASP A 66 -6.23 4.02 9.31
CA ASP A 66 -5.79 3.11 8.25
C ASP A 66 -4.39 2.55 8.54
N ALA A 67 -3.45 3.41 8.95
CA ALA A 67 -2.10 2.98 9.29
C ALA A 67 -2.09 2.00 10.48
N ARG A 68 -2.94 2.24 11.49
CA ARG A 68 -3.07 1.35 12.64
C ARG A 68 -3.60 -0.02 12.22
N ASP A 69 -4.64 -0.06 11.39
CA ASP A 69 -5.25 -1.31 10.93
C ASP A 69 -4.25 -2.12 10.09
N GLU A 70 -3.51 -1.44 9.22
CA GLU A 70 -2.45 -2.07 8.43
C GLU A 70 -1.31 -2.63 9.31
N ILE A 71 -0.89 -1.90 10.34
CA ILE A 71 0.10 -2.39 11.32
C ILE A 71 -0.41 -3.63 12.04
N ILE A 72 -1.70 -3.67 12.42
CA ILE A 72 -2.30 -4.83 13.09
C ILE A 72 -2.28 -6.04 12.16
N ARG A 73 -2.67 -5.85 10.89
CA ARG A 73 -2.67 -6.90 9.85
C ARG A 73 -1.26 -7.45 9.63
N LEU A 74 -0.28 -6.58 9.37
CA LEU A 74 1.12 -6.98 9.15
C LEU A 74 1.71 -7.71 10.36
N ARG A 75 1.38 -7.27 11.58
CA ARG A 75 1.81 -7.98 12.80
C ARG A 75 1.19 -9.38 12.89
N ALA A 76 -0.06 -9.57 12.48
CA ALA A 76 -0.69 -10.89 12.44
C ALA A 76 0.00 -11.80 11.41
N GLU A 77 0.30 -11.28 10.22
CA GLU A 77 1.01 -12.03 9.18
C GLU A 77 2.43 -12.43 9.60
N CYS A 78 3.17 -11.51 10.26
CA CYS A 78 4.47 -11.82 10.83
C CYS A 78 4.39 -12.95 11.86
N ARG A 79 3.39 -12.94 12.75
CA ARG A 79 3.18 -14.03 13.71
C ARG A 79 2.90 -15.36 13.02
N ALA A 80 2.04 -15.36 12.00
CA ALA A 80 1.71 -16.56 11.23
C ALA A 80 2.95 -17.13 10.51
N LYS A 81 3.73 -16.27 9.85
CA LYS A 81 4.98 -16.66 9.18
C LYS A 81 6.02 -17.19 10.18
N ASN A 82 6.14 -16.59 11.36
CA ASN A 82 7.05 -17.07 12.40
C ASN A 82 6.64 -18.45 12.93
N ALA A 83 5.35 -18.69 13.13
CA ALA A 83 4.84 -20.00 13.52
C ALA A 83 5.15 -21.06 12.45
N GLU A 84 4.99 -20.71 11.17
CA GLU A 84 5.32 -21.60 10.06
C GLU A 84 6.82 -21.90 9.97
N ILE A 85 7.68 -20.89 10.11
CA ILE A 85 9.13 -21.09 10.18
C ILE A 85 9.51 -22.02 11.34
N ALA A 86 8.89 -21.88 12.50
CA ALA A 86 9.12 -22.75 13.65
C ALA A 86 8.71 -24.21 13.35
N ARG A 87 7.56 -24.42 12.70
CA ARG A 87 7.12 -25.75 12.26
C ARG A 87 8.09 -26.38 11.27
N LEU A 88 8.51 -25.65 10.24
CA LEU A 88 9.45 -26.14 9.23
C LEU A 88 10.83 -26.46 9.84
N ARG A 89 11.31 -25.65 10.78
CA ARG A 89 12.56 -25.94 11.52
C ARG A 89 12.45 -27.22 12.35
N ALA A 90 11.32 -27.43 13.03
CA ALA A 90 11.08 -28.64 13.80
C ALA A 90 11.00 -29.90 12.91
N LEU A 91 10.37 -29.81 11.74
CA LEU A 91 10.34 -30.88 10.75
C LEU A 91 11.74 -31.19 10.21
N ARG A 92 12.54 -30.16 9.89
CA ARG A 92 13.93 -30.33 9.45
C ARG A 92 14.78 -31.05 10.49
N GLY A 93 14.63 -30.74 11.77
CA GLY A 93 15.37 -31.42 12.84
C GLY A 93 14.95 -32.88 13.08
N ARG A 94 13.85 -33.33 12.48
CA ARG A 94 13.36 -34.72 12.55
C ARG A 94 13.67 -35.53 11.30
N LEU A 95 14.07 -34.89 10.21
CA LEU A 95 14.56 -35.56 9.02
C LEU A 95 15.94 -36.16 9.35
N PRO A 96 16.21 -37.43 9.02
CA PRO A 96 17.55 -37.97 9.09
C PRO A 96 18.50 -37.08 8.29
N ASP A 97 19.68 -36.79 8.83
CA ASP A 97 20.72 -36.09 8.09
C ASP A 97 21.20 -37.04 6.98
N ASP A 98 20.67 -36.89 5.77
CA ASP A 98 21.08 -37.62 4.55
C ASP A 98 22.54 -37.30 4.13
N ARG A 99 23.32 -36.68 5.03
CA ARG A 99 24.78 -36.51 4.94
C ARG A 99 25.56 -37.67 5.57
N SER A 100 24.92 -38.82 5.71
CA SER A 100 25.55 -40.09 6.10
C SER A 100 25.45 -41.11 4.96
N GLY A 101 25.93 -40.73 3.77
CA GLY A 101 26.00 -41.63 2.64
C GLY A 101 26.78 -41.04 1.46
N VAL A 102 28.01 -41.53 1.30
CA VAL A 102 29.00 -41.30 0.22
C VAL A 102 29.88 -40.06 0.37
#